data_AF-A0A2V5UH51-F1
#
_entry.id   AF-A0A2V5UH51-F1
#
_cell.length_a   1.000
_cell.length_b   1.000
_cell.length_c   1.000
_cell.angle_alpha   90.00
_cell.angle_beta   90.00
_cell.angle_gamma   90.00
#
_symmetry.space_group_name_H-M   'P 1'
#
loop_
_entity.id
_entity.type
_entity.pdbx_description
1 polymer ?
#
loop_
_entity_poly.entity_id
_entity_poly.type
_entity_poly.pdbx_seq_one_letter_code
_entity_poly.pdbx_strand_id
1 'polypeptide(L)'
;MIGPQVFRFEYCYLRTDGSVSITPPGISSMAAIIVDIAVIDPKSKVLLNDTQTTSLAGQLVDYSSNMVPGQLRTTWQNTLNGITTLPRPAISGIRVYERYFYLSPPTL
;
A
#
# COMPACT_ATOMS: atom_id res chain seq x y z
N MET A 1 -8.48 -10.35 -9.05
CA MET A 1 -7.01 -10.18 -9.10
C MET A 1 -6.70 -8.79 -9.65
N ILE A 2 -5.93 -7.96 -8.93
CA ILE A 2 -5.58 -6.59 -9.34
C ILE A 2 -4.44 -6.60 -10.39
N GLY A 3 -3.59 -7.62 -10.36
CA GLY A 3 -2.58 -7.92 -11.38
C GLY A 3 -1.55 -8.95 -10.86
N PRO A 4 -0.90 -9.75 -11.72
CA PRO A 4 0.00 -10.82 -11.27
C PRO A 4 1.29 -10.33 -10.58
N GLN A 5 1.61 -9.04 -10.71
CA GLN A 5 2.76 -8.39 -10.07
C GLN A 5 2.42 -7.71 -8.74
N VAL A 6 1.14 -7.51 -8.44
CA VAL A 6 0.69 -6.94 -7.16
C VAL A 6 0.69 -8.05 -6.12
N PHE A 7 1.50 -7.90 -5.08
CA PHE A 7 1.57 -8.87 -3.98
C PHE A 7 1.08 -8.30 -2.64
N ARG A 8 0.83 -7.00 -2.57
CA ARG A 8 0.19 -6.33 -1.44
C ARG A 8 -0.73 -5.22 -1.92
N PHE A 9 -1.89 -5.11 -1.30
CA PHE A 9 -2.91 -4.11 -1.57
C PHE A 9 -3.56 -3.73 -0.24
N GLU A 10 -3.73 -2.43 0.00
CA GLU A 10 -4.45 -1.87 1.13
C GLU A 10 -5.25 -0.65 0.69
N TYR A 11 -6.29 -0.31 1.45
CA TYR A 11 -7.05 0.91 1.22
C TYR A 11 -7.61 1.46 2.53
N CYS A 12 -7.82 2.77 2.55
CA CYS A 12 -8.53 3.46 3.61
C CYS A 12 -9.41 4.57 3.01
N TYR A 13 -10.17 5.24 3.87
CA TYR A 13 -11.09 6.30 3.49
C TYR A 13 -10.60 7.63 4.03
N LEU A 14 -10.39 8.60 3.16
CA LEU A 14 -10.18 9.99 3.54
C LEU A 14 -11.53 10.63 3.83
N ARG A 15 -11.70 11.17 5.02
CA ARG A 15 -12.89 11.92 5.42
C ARG A 15 -12.79 13.38 4.98
N THR A 16 -13.92 14.05 4.86
CA THR A 16 -13.99 15.48 4.50
C THR A 16 -13.34 16.40 5.52
N ASP A 17 -13.12 15.94 6.76
CA ASP A 17 -12.37 16.63 7.81
C ASP A 17 -10.85 16.39 7.74
N GLY A 18 -10.38 15.64 6.73
CA GLY A 18 -8.96 15.30 6.52
C GLY A 18 -8.47 14.08 7.31
N SER A 19 -9.28 13.51 8.19
CA SER A 19 -8.91 12.29 8.93
C SER A 19 -9.06 11.03 8.07
N VAL A 20 -8.29 9.99 8.42
CA VAL A 20 -8.36 8.68 7.76
C VAL A 20 -9.25 7.73 8.57
N SER A 21 -10.04 6.93 7.89
CA SER A 21 -10.85 5.86 8.46
C SER A 21 -10.53 4.52 7.81
N ILE A 22 -10.42 3.46 8.62
CA ILE A 22 -10.27 2.07 8.17
C ILE A 22 -11.62 1.35 7.97
N THR A 23 -12.72 2.03 8.29
CA THR A 23 -14.08 1.56 8.02
C THR A 23 -14.80 2.57 7.13
N PRO A 24 -15.70 2.14 6.23
CA PRO A 24 -16.37 3.02 5.30
C PRO A 24 -17.21 4.05 6.05
N PRO A 25 -16.92 5.36 5.90
CA PRO A 25 -17.78 6.39 6.42
C PRO A 25 -19.03 6.54 5.54
N GLY A 26 -20.01 7.31 6.01
CA GLY A 26 -21.12 7.71 5.12
C GLY A 26 -20.59 8.50 3.92
N ILE A 27 -21.19 8.31 2.75
CA ILE A 27 -20.72 8.90 1.48
C ILE A 27 -20.59 10.43 1.54
N SER A 28 -21.47 11.11 2.29
CA SER A 28 -21.43 12.56 2.52
C SER A 28 -20.23 13.03 3.34
N SER A 29 -19.58 12.14 4.08
CA SER A 29 -18.40 12.40 4.90
C SER A 29 -17.11 11.84 4.29
N MET A 30 -17.17 11.34 3.05
CA MET A 30 -16.05 10.70 2.36
C MET A 30 -15.52 11.63 1.27
N ALA A 31 -14.25 12.02 1.38
CA ALA A 31 -13.56 12.82 0.37
C ALA A 31 -12.92 11.94 -0.71
N ALA A 32 -12.27 10.85 -0.30
CA ALA A 32 -11.59 9.93 -1.22
C ALA A 32 -11.46 8.52 -0.65
N ILE A 33 -11.20 7.56 -1.53
CA ILE A 33 -10.59 6.28 -1.17
C ILE A 33 -9.09 6.39 -1.46
N ILE A 34 -8.25 6.12 -0.47
CA ILE A 34 -6.80 6.05 -0.64
C ILE A 34 -6.43 4.59 -0.80
N VAL A 35 -5.62 4.27 -1.81
CA VAL A 35 -5.20 2.91 -2.12
C VAL A 35 -3.69 2.85 -2.19
N ASP A 36 -3.13 1.85 -1.52
CA ASP A 36 -1.69 1.54 -1.54
C ASP A 36 -1.47 0.16 -2.13
N ILE A 37 -0.49 0.06 -3.04
CA ILE A 37 -0.08 -1.21 -3.63
C ILE A 37 1.43 -1.38 -3.59
N ALA A 38 1.88 -2.60 -3.33
CA ALA A 38 3.26 -3.02 -3.55
C ALA A 38 3.31 -3.97 -4.76
N VAL A 39 4.16 -3.62 -5.72
CA VAL A 39 4.31 -4.32 -6.99
C VAL A 39 5.75 -4.77 -7.13
N ILE A 40 5.96 -6.02 -7.55
CA ILE A 40 7.29 -6.55 -7.87
C ILE A 40 7.40 -6.80 -9.37
N ASP A 41 8.47 -6.30 -10.01
CA ASP A 41 8.66 -6.55 -11.43
C ASP A 41 8.88 -8.05 -11.71
N PRO A 42 8.50 -8.54 -12.91
CA PRO A 42 8.56 -9.98 -13.21
C PRO A 42 9.94 -10.61 -13.05
N LYS A 43 11.02 -9.87 -13.35
CA LYS A 43 12.40 -10.38 -13.29
C LYS A 43 12.88 -10.49 -11.85
N SER A 44 12.48 -9.57 -10.99
CA SER A 44 12.76 -9.66 -9.56
C SER A 44 11.89 -10.70 -8.86
N LYS A 45 10.64 -10.90 -9.31
CA LYS A 45 9.71 -11.88 -8.73
C LYS A 45 10.23 -13.32 -8.80
N VAL A 46 10.87 -13.71 -9.91
CA VAL A 46 11.40 -15.08 -10.07
C VAL A 46 12.52 -15.44 -9.09
N LEU A 47 13.07 -14.46 -8.37
CA LEU A 47 14.09 -14.67 -7.34
C LEU A 47 13.48 -15.06 -5.98
N LEU A 48 12.16 -15.02 -5.85
CA LEU A 48 11.42 -15.38 -4.66
C LEU A 48 10.49 -16.55 -4.96
N ASN A 49 10.36 -17.47 -4.01
CA ASN A 49 9.28 -18.45 -4.04
C ASN A 49 7.99 -17.87 -3.43
N ASP A 50 6.89 -18.62 -3.54
CA ASP A 50 5.59 -18.18 -3.05
C ASP A 50 5.60 -17.93 -1.54
N THR A 51 6.24 -18.80 -0.75
CA THR A 51 6.36 -18.64 0.71
C THR A 51 7.09 -17.36 1.08
N GLN A 52 8.17 -17.01 0.38
CA GLN A 52 8.90 -15.76 0.58
C GLN A 52 8.04 -14.55 0.19
N THR A 53 7.29 -14.64 -0.90
CA THR A 53 6.39 -13.56 -1.35
C THR A 53 5.25 -13.33 -0.36
N THR A 54 4.63 -14.40 0.16
CA THR A 54 3.59 -14.32 1.20
C THR A 54 4.16 -13.75 2.51
N SER A 55 5.34 -14.21 2.92
CA SER A 55 6.01 -13.70 4.13
C SER A 55 6.35 -12.22 4.00
N LEU A 56 6.84 -11.82 2.82
CA LEU A 56 7.13 -10.42 2.49
C LEU A 56 5.87 -9.56 2.53
N ALA A 57 4.76 -10.03 1.94
CA ALA A 57 3.47 -9.35 2.01
C ALA A 57 3.02 -9.14 3.47
N GLY A 58 3.19 -10.16 4.32
CA GLY A 58 2.84 -10.10 5.74
C GLY A 58 3.69 -9.13 6.58
N GLN A 59 4.88 -8.72 6.09
CA GLN A 59 5.69 -7.68 6.74
C GLN A 59 5.19 -6.27 6.40
N LEU A 60 4.39 -6.12 5.35
CA LEU A 60 3.80 -4.84 4.94
C LEU A 60 2.49 -4.63 5.71
N VAL A 61 2.56 -3.88 6.79
CA VAL A 61 1.46 -3.63 7.74
C VAL A 61 0.17 -3.13 7.08
N ASP A 62 -0.97 -3.33 7.73
CA ASP A 62 -2.27 -2.76 7.31
C ASP A 62 -2.35 -1.26 7.64
N TYR A 63 -3.38 -0.59 7.11
CA TYR A 63 -3.78 0.72 7.62
C TYR A 63 -4.22 0.63 9.10
N SER A 64 -3.88 1.65 9.89
CA SER A 64 -4.43 1.87 11.23
C SER A 64 -5.15 3.21 11.33
N SER A 65 -6.10 3.32 12.27
CA SER A 65 -7.00 4.48 12.42
C SER A 65 -6.29 5.80 12.78
N ASN A 66 -5.04 5.74 13.20
CA ASN A 66 -4.20 6.89 13.55
C ASN A 66 -3.19 7.25 12.45
N MET A 67 -3.21 6.57 11.30
CA MET A 67 -2.36 6.95 10.18
C MET A 67 -2.86 8.21 9.49
N VAL A 68 -1.91 8.99 8.98
CA VAL A 68 -2.18 10.09 8.06
C VAL A 68 -1.92 9.67 6.61
N PRO A 69 -2.50 10.37 5.62
CA PRO A 69 -2.23 10.07 4.21
C PRO A 69 -0.72 10.11 3.89
N GLY A 70 -0.23 9.17 3.07
CA GLY A 70 1.19 8.99 2.75
C GLY A 70 2.00 8.19 3.78
N GLN A 71 1.48 7.96 4.98
CA GLN A 71 2.20 7.26 6.05
C GLN A 71 2.38 5.78 5.74
N LEU A 72 1.35 5.08 5.26
CA LEU A 72 1.43 3.64 4.98
C LEU A 72 2.48 3.36 3.90
N ARG A 73 2.42 4.07 2.77
CA ARG A 73 3.42 4.01 1.70
C ARG A 73 4.85 4.15 2.23
N THR A 74 5.07 5.13 3.10
CA THR A 74 6.38 5.42 3.70
C THR A 74 6.84 4.30 4.61
N THR A 75 5.93 3.78 5.45
CA THR A 75 6.20 2.62 6.32
C THR A 75 6.57 1.39 5.50
N TRP A 76 5.82 1.08 4.44
CA TRP A 76 6.16 -0.04 3.54
C TRP A 76 7.52 0.14 2.88
N GLN A 77 7.83 1.33 2.36
CA GLN A 77 9.14 1.60 1.78
C GLN A 77 10.28 1.42 2.80
N ASN A 78 10.08 1.86 4.04
CA ASN A 78 11.06 1.69 5.11
C ASN A 78 11.24 0.21 5.49
N THR A 79 10.15 -0.55 5.60
CA THR A 79 10.20 -2.01 5.81
C THR A 79 11.02 -2.67 4.72
N LEU A 80 10.71 -2.40 3.44
CA LEU A 80 11.43 -2.97 2.30
C LEU A 80 12.93 -2.63 2.33
N ASN A 81 13.28 -1.38 2.63
CA ASN A 81 14.68 -0.96 2.75
C ASN A 81 15.43 -1.74 3.85
N GLY A 82 14.75 -2.03 4.96
CA GLY A 82 15.28 -2.76 6.11
C GLY A 82 15.49 -4.26 5.90
N ILE A 83 14.89 -4.88 4.86
CA ILE A 83 14.98 -6.33 4.65
C ILE A 83 16.38 -6.74 4.21
N THR A 84 17.07 -7.52 5.04
CA THR A 84 18.39 -8.10 4.74
C THR A 84 18.35 -9.60 4.46
N THR A 85 17.21 -10.26 4.71
CA THR A 85 17.05 -11.71 4.65
C THR A 85 16.67 -12.24 3.26
N LEU A 86 16.36 -11.36 2.31
CA LEU A 86 15.98 -11.70 0.93
C LEU A 86 16.98 -11.14 -0.08
N PRO A 87 17.08 -11.72 -1.30
CA PRO A 87 17.98 -11.22 -2.34
C PRO A 87 17.72 -9.73 -2.64
N ARG A 88 18.75 -8.90 -2.54
CA ARG A 88 18.64 -7.46 -2.83
C ARG A 88 18.07 -7.14 -4.21
N PRO A 89 18.41 -7.88 -5.29
CA PRO A 89 17.79 -7.66 -6.60
C PRO A 89 16.26 -7.86 -6.60
N ALA A 90 15.75 -8.78 -5.76
CA ALA A 90 14.31 -8.98 -5.62
C ALA A 90 13.65 -7.75 -4.98
N ILE A 91 14.22 -7.26 -3.88
CA ILE A 91 13.70 -6.10 -3.14
C ILE A 91 13.81 -4.81 -3.95
N SER A 92 14.90 -4.60 -4.68
CA SER A 92 15.09 -3.41 -5.53
C SER A 92 14.11 -3.32 -6.70
N GLY A 93 13.48 -4.45 -7.06
CA GLY A 93 12.43 -4.53 -8.08
C GLY A 93 11.04 -4.16 -7.57
N ILE A 94 10.90 -3.87 -6.28
CA ILE A 94 9.62 -3.52 -5.68
C ILE A 94 9.35 -2.02 -5.81
N ARG A 95 8.13 -1.66 -6.14
CA ARG A 95 7.61 -0.29 -6.17
C ARG A 95 6.36 -0.20 -5.32
N VAL A 96 6.26 0.86 -4.53
CA VAL A 96 5.09 1.16 -3.72
C VAL A 96 4.41 2.41 -4.28
N TYR A 97 3.10 2.35 -4.48
CA TYR A 97 2.30 3.45 -5.00
C TYR A 97 1.15 3.74 -4.03
N GLU A 98 0.83 5.02 -3.86
CA GLU A 98 -0.38 5.50 -3.18
C GLU A 98 -1.20 6.31 -4.21
N ARG A 99 -2.51 6.10 -4.25
CA ARG A 99 -3.41 6.83 -5.14
C ARG A 99 -4.72 7.19 -4.45
N TYR A 100 -5.21 8.38 -4.76
CA TYR A 100 -6.46 8.93 -4.24
C TYR A 100 -7.54 8.82 -5.32
N PHE A 101 -8.68 8.27 -4.94
CA PHE A 101 -9.89 8.21 -5.75
C PHE A 101 -10.93 9.11 -5.10
N TYR A 102 -10.91 10.37 -5.49
CA TYR A 102 -11.82 11.39 -4.97
C TYR A 102 -13.27 11.14 -5.41
N LEU A 103 -14.20 11.29 -4.49
CA LEU A 103 -15.65 11.15 -4.76
C LEU A 103 -16.31 12.48 -5.09
N SER A 104 -15.72 13.57 -4.61
CA SER A 104 -16.05 14.96 -4.94
C SER A 104 -14.76 15.66 -5.32
N PRO A 105 -14.75 16.61 -6.28
CA PRO A 105 -13.54 17.38 -6.58
C PRO A 105 -13.00 18.01 -5.30
N PRO A 106 -11.69 17.96 -5.01
CA PRO A 106 -11.14 18.69 -3.89
C PRO A 106 -11.48 20.18 -4.08
N THR A 107 -12.10 20.78 -3.07
CA THR A 107 -12.20 22.24 -3.00
C THR A 107 -10.80 22.77 -2.80
N LEU A 108 -10.20 23.31 -3.87
CA LEU A 108 -8.90 23.97 -3.87
C LEU A 108 -8.94 25.25 -3.02
#